data_AF-A0A1L7XV40-F1
#
_entry.id   AF-A0A1L7XV40-F1
#
_cell.length_a   1.000
_cell.length_b   1.000
_cell.length_c   1.000
_cell.angle_alpha   90.00
_cell.angle_beta   90.00
_cell.angle_gamma   90.00
#
_symmetry.space_group_name_H-M   'P 1'
#
loop_
_entity.id
_entity.type
_entity.pdbx_description
1 polymer ?
#
loop_
_entity_poly.entity_id
_entity_poly.type
_entity_poly.pdbx_seq_one_letter_code
_entity_poly.pdbx_strand_id
1 'polypeptide(L)'
;MGNATSTLASHLVAECASPLANSSLNCLTTFKDDSNSTVAFFGNVALGAFQPDPDVAGIGTIVSFVLPSTVLLLCSLLIILSRLVVVGGTAKNPDEPPEFLKKIPIPRPAPRPEYKASQFEMWMKDRFRHQTSPTTPHHSHPLPDLAPTALPQHKPLNPFGSPPNANHVPLLYHLPYQYPIHSTPTPTYNVPTTPAAPDNTSSHEPSLTPYTSDVPPAKILKRAHAYYDILEAIIFCISDGQILLSLAFSFSFLISARCTTSQYHFQLGLNLWLTATTGAVLAFAIVRNYFRTFYSGLFRLVALIGSLIFSLGLPLILQVNSGFASETTPSDSRNNSQIFLNALCFMDPSFRSVVVDDQINNTAVIGSCTTHPELSQEFVSWVVICIIWAIIVLGRFGLSATSLFQGDYSSPDPDAGSRVELTFWCFLMLVWSFALGVFSYRTNLILNLHRWVANSPWIEDPGAETHVRGFGQYAAIFSMACIILAALDQNVSRKNKLEE
;
A
#
# COMPACT_ATOMS: atom_id res chain seq x y z
N MET A 1 11.66 -9.69 20.58
CA MET A 1 11.08 -8.33 20.43
C MET A 1 10.84 -7.63 21.77
N GLY A 2 10.46 -8.33 22.85
CA GLY A 2 10.10 -7.70 24.14
C GLY A 2 11.10 -6.68 24.73
N ASN A 3 12.41 -6.95 24.70
CA ASN A 3 13.39 -6.02 25.29
C ASN A 3 13.56 -4.70 24.52
N ALA A 4 13.39 -4.72 23.19
CA ALA A 4 13.52 -3.52 22.37
C ALA A 4 12.28 -2.63 22.50
N THR A 5 11.09 -3.23 22.54
CA THR A 5 9.83 -2.49 22.69
C THR A 5 9.67 -1.92 24.09
N SER A 6 10.12 -2.63 25.14
CA SER A 6 10.12 -2.10 26.50
C SER A 6 11.10 -0.93 26.67
N THR A 7 12.29 -1.02 26.05
CA THR A 7 13.28 0.08 26.06
C THR A 7 12.75 1.32 25.34
N LEU A 8 12.02 1.14 24.23
CA LEU A 8 11.39 2.26 23.56
C LEU A 8 10.29 2.88 24.42
N ALA A 9 9.39 2.06 24.99
CA ALA A 9 8.33 2.55 25.87
C ALA A 9 8.88 3.36 27.06
N SER A 10 9.93 2.86 27.73
CA SER A 10 10.54 3.57 28.85
C SER A 10 11.23 4.87 28.42
N HIS A 11 11.85 4.91 27.24
CA HIS A 11 12.43 6.14 26.69
C HIS A 11 11.34 7.18 26.36
N LEU A 12 10.21 6.75 25.81
CA LEU A 12 9.07 7.61 25.51
C LEU A 12 8.50 8.25 26.79
N VAL A 13 8.37 7.46 27.86
CA VAL A 13 7.86 7.93 29.15
C VAL A 13 8.85 8.89 29.81
N ALA A 14 10.16 8.60 29.75
CA ALA A 14 11.19 9.47 30.30
C ALA A 14 11.21 10.85 29.63
N GLU A 15 10.94 10.93 28.32
CA GLU A 15 10.81 12.22 27.60
C GLU A 15 9.61 13.03 28.12
N CYS A 16 8.45 12.38 28.29
CA CYS A 16 7.24 13.02 28.80
C CYS A 16 7.31 13.38 30.29
N ALA A 17 8.16 12.71 31.05
CA ALA A 17 8.43 13.00 32.46
C ALA A 17 9.53 14.06 32.64
N SER A 18 10.17 14.53 31.57
CA SER A 18 11.23 15.51 31.68
C SER A 18 10.68 16.84 32.23
N PRO A 19 11.44 17.56 33.09
CA PRO A 19 11.01 18.84 33.65
C PRO A 19 10.78 19.96 32.61
N LEU A 20 11.09 19.71 31.34
CA LEU A 20 10.74 20.58 30.21
C LEU A 20 9.29 20.38 29.73
N ALA A 21 8.69 19.21 29.98
CA ALA A 21 7.27 19.00 29.81
C ALA A 21 6.56 19.61 31.03
N ASN A 22 5.98 20.80 30.87
CA ASN A 22 5.31 21.59 31.92
C ASN A 22 4.12 20.89 32.62
N SER A 23 3.83 19.61 32.32
CA SER A 23 2.74 18.84 32.91
C SER A 23 3.21 17.40 33.17
N SER A 24 3.21 16.99 34.44
CA SER A 24 3.36 15.57 34.79
C SER A 24 2.20 14.77 34.17
N LEU A 25 2.53 13.66 33.51
CA LEU A 25 1.53 12.72 32.99
C LEU A 25 0.67 12.21 34.15
N ASN A 26 -0.62 12.56 34.16
CA ASN A 26 -1.59 12.12 35.15
C ASN A 26 -2.57 11.15 34.48
N CYS A 27 -2.65 9.93 35.01
CA CYS A 27 -3.56 8.88 34.53
C CYS A 27 -4.66 8.55 35.54
N LEU A 28 -4.85 9.39 36.57
CA LEU A 28 -5.88 9.22 37.59
C LEU A 28 -7.20 9.83 37.15
N THR A 29 -8.29 9.12 37.42
CA THR A 29 -9.64 9.69 37.37
C THR A 29 -9.97 10.29 38.73
N THR A 30 -10.42 11.54 38.76
CA THR A 30 -10.87 12.19 39.99
C THR A 30 -12.38 12.42 39.93
N PHE A 31 -13.10 11.95 40.95
CA PHE A 31 -14.54 12.13 41.07
C PHE A 31 -14.86 13.43 41.82
N LYS A 32 -15.98 14.06 41.47
CA LYS A 32 -16.42 15.32 42.10
C LYS A 32 -16.99 15.08 43.50
N ASP A 33 -17.66 13.95 43.66
CA ASP A 33 -18.42 13.60 44.86
C ASP A 33 -17.96 12.23 45.39
N ASP A 34 -18.06 12.01 46.70
CA ASP A 34 -17.70 10.73 47.37
C ASP A 34 -18.53 9.53 46.89
N SER A 35 -19.62 9.77 46.18
CA SER A 35 -20.48 8.74 45.58
C SER A 35 -19.88 8.12 44.31
N ASN A 36 -18.75 8.63 43.81
CA ASN A 36 -18.13 8.27 42.54
C ASN A 36 -19.08 8.31 41.33
N SER A 37 -20.19 9.07 41.42
CA SER A 37 -21.20 9.12 40.36
C SER A 37 -20.84 10.11 39.25
N THR A 38 -20.07 11.16 39.57
CA THR A 38 -19.71 12.22 38.65
C THR A 38 -18.18 12.37 38.59
N VAL A 39 -17.62 12.29 37.39
CA VAL A 39 -16.19 12.46 37.16
C VAL A 39 -15.89 13.95 37.01
N ALA A 40 -14.93 14.46 37.78
CA ALA A 40 -14.45 15.84 37.68
C ALA A 40 -13.27 15.97 36.71
N PHE A 41 -12.35 15.00 36.74
CA PHE A 41 -11.14 15.01 35.92
C PHE A 41 -10.78 13.62 35.37
N PHE A 42 -10.32 13.60 34.12
CA PHE A 42 -9.57 12.48 33.54
C PHE A 42 -8.12 12.92 33.37
N GLY A 43 -7.23 12.46 34.26
CA GLY A 43 -5.85 12.90 34.27
C GLY A 43 -5.75 14.40 34.53
N ASN A 44 -5.26 15.15 33.53
CA ASN A 44 -5.16 16.61 33.59
C ASN A 44 -6.34 17.34 32.90
N VAL A 45 -7.33 16.60 32.40
CA VAL A 45 -8.47 17.15 31.66
C VAL A 45 -9.65 17.31 32.61
N ALA A 46 -10.09 18.55 32.84
CA ALA A 46 -11.31 18.84 33.58
C ALA A 46 -12.56 18.67 32.69
N LEU A 47 -13.71 18.41 33.31
CA LEU A 47 -14.99 18.42 32.62
C LEU A 47 -15.21 19.77 31.90
N GLY A 48 -15.50 19.73 30.59
CA GLY A 48 -15.68 20.91 29.74
C GLY A 48 -14.39 21.61 29.31
N ALA A 49 -13.22 21.03 29.62
CA ALA A 49 -11.91 21.58 29.27
C ALA A 49 -11.08 20.63 28.37
N PHE A 50 -11.72 19.62 27.78
CA PHE A 50 -11.06 18.75 26.82
C PHE A 50 -10.78 19.53 25.53
N GLN A 51 -9.49 19.70 25.24
CA GLN A 51 -9.04 20.46 24.09
C GLN A 51 -9.26 19.64 22.80
N PRO A 52 -9.99 20.21 21.82
CA PRO A 52 -10.15 19.59 20.51
C PRO A 52 -8.83 19.57 19.74
N ASP A 53 -8.57 18.51 18.98
CA ASP A 53 -7.45 18.44 18.03
C ASP A 53 -7.98 18.35 16.59
N PRO A 54 -8.24 19.51 15.94
CA PRO A 54 -8.77 19.54 14.58
C PRO A 54 -7.80 18.99 13.53
N ASP A 55 -6.52 18.78 13.85
CA ASP A 55 -5.57 18.22 12.88
C ASP A 55 -5.69 16.69 12.84
N VAL A 56 -6.03 16.05 13.96
CA VAL A 56 -6.27 14.60 14.03
C VAL A 56 -7.75 14.23 13.85
N ALA A 57 -8.64 14.88 14.61
CA ALA A 57 -10.07 14.59 14.64
C ALA A 57 -10.94 15.53 13.82
N GLY A 58 -10.34 16.53 13.19
CA GLY A 58 -11.08 17.44 12.34
C GLY A 58 -11.79 16.74 11.18
N ILE A 59 -12.96 17.25 10.84
CA ILE A 59 -13.78 16.72 9.75
C ILE A 59 -13.02 16.73 8.41
N GLY A 60 -12.17 17.73 8.16
CA GLY A 60 -11.34 17.77 6.95
C GLY A 60 -10.32 16.63 6.90
N THR A 61 -9.71 16.28 8.04
CA THR A 61 -8.81 15.12 8.14
C THR A 61 -9.58 13.83 7.88
N ILE A 62 -10.73 13.62 8.53
CA ILE A 62 -11.57 12.44 8.31
C ILE A 62 -11.97 12.32 6.82
N VAL A 63 -12.47 13.39 6.21
CA VAL A 63 -12.87 13.42 4.80
C VAL A 63 -11.69 13.13 3.87
N SER A 64 -10.49 13.62 4.18
CA SER A 64 -9.29 13.39 3.37
C SER A 64 -8.85 11.93 3.30
N PHE A 65 -9.21 11.10 4.29
CA PHE A 65 -8.98 9.66 4.24
C PHE A 65 -10.18 8.91 3.64
N VAL A 66 -11.40 9.24 4.08
CA VAL A 66 -12.61 8.51 3.71
C VAL A 66 -12.95 8.68 2.23
N LEU A 67 -12.91 9.91 1.71
CA LEU A 67 -13.31 10.18 0.32
C LEU A 67 -12.38 9.48 -0.69
N PRO A 68 -11.04 9.59 -0.59
CA PRO A 68 -10.16 8.90 -1.52
C PRO A 68 -10.22 7.39 -1.39
N SER A 69 -10.35 6.84 -0.18
CA SER A 69 -10.57 5.39 0.00
C SER A 69 -11.84 4.91 -0.69
N THR A 70 -12.92 5.72 -0.65
CA THR A 70 -14.16 5.40 -1.37
C THR A 70 -13.93 5.36 -2.88
N VAL A 71 -13.23 6.37 -3.44
CA VAL A 71 -12.88 6.41 -4.87
C VAL A 71 -11.99 5.23 -5.25
N LEU A 72 -10.99 4.91 -4.43
CA LEU A 72 -10.10 3.76 -4.64
C LEU A 72 -10.89 2.45 -4.67
N LEU A 73 -11.81 2.23 -3.72
CA LEU A 73 -12.66 1.04 -3.68
C LEU A 73 -13.56 0.95 -4.92
N LEU A 74 -14.14 2.07 -5.37
CA LEU A 74 -14.97 2.12 -6.57
C LEU A 74 -14.15 1.81 -7.83
N CYS A 75 -13.01 2.47 -8.04
CA CYS A 75 -12.13 2.21 -9.17
C CYS A 75 -11.65 0.74 -9.18
N SER A 76 -11.32 0.21 -8.00
CA SER A 76 -10.91 -1.18 -7.83
C SER A 76 -12.02 -2.16 -8.23
N LEU A 77 -13.26 -1.91 -7.80
CA LEU A 77 -14.41 -2.72 -8.16
C LEU A 77 -14.64 -2.72 -9.67
N LEU A 78 -14.56 -1.55 -10.32
CA LEU A 78 -14.72 -1.42 -11.77
C LEU A 78 -13.66 -2.24 -12.52
N ILE A 79 -12.41 -2.22 -12.09
CA ILE A 79 -11.32 -3.03 -12.68
C ILE A 79 -11.60 -4.53 -12.50
N ILE A 80 -12.01 -4.98 -11.31
CA ILE A 80 -12.21 -6.41 -11.06
C ILE A 80 -13.46 -6.94 -11.78
N LEU A 81 -14.59 -6.22 -11.71
CA LEU A 81 -15.84 -6.65 -12.37
C LEU A 81 -15.67 -6.75 -13.88
N SER A 82 -15.05 -5.75 -14.49
CA SER A 82 -14.80 -5.77 -15.93
C SER A 82 -13.93 -6.96 -16.35
N ARG A 83 -13.01 -7.42 -15.50
CA ARG A 83 -12.19 -8.62 -15.75
C ARG A 83 -12.97 -9.91 -15.53
N LEU A 84 -13.71 -10.03 -14.44
CA LEU A 84 -14.54 -11.19 -14.16
C LEU A 84 -15.58 -11.44 -15.24
N VAL A 85 -16.20 -10.37 -15.75
CA VAL A 85 -17.21 -10.48 -16.80
C VAL A 85 -16.59 -10.97 -18.12
N VAL A 86 -15.37 -10.53 -18.46
CA VAL A 86 -14.67 -11.04 -19.66
C VAL A 86 -14.33 -12.51 -19.52
N VAL A 87 -13.74 -12.91 -18.38
CA VAL A 87 -13.29 -14.29 -18.15
C VAL A 87 -14.48 -15.25 -18.03
N GLY A 88 -15.57 -14.82 -17.39
CA GLY A 88 -16.80 -15.62 -17.26
C GLY A 88 -17.59 -15.74 -18.57
N GLY A 89 -17.54 -14.72 -19.43
CA GLY A 89 -18.24 -14.70 -20.72
C GLY A 89 -17.64 -15.64 -21.77
N THR A 90 -16.33 -15.84 -21.76
CA THR A 90 -15.62 -16.69 -22.74
C THR A 90 -15.81 -18.20 -22.53
N ALA A 91 -16.38 -18.62 -21.39
CA ALA A 91 -16.49 -20.04 -21.03
C ALA A 91 -17.57 -20.82 -21.80
N LYS A 92 -18.45 -20.14 -22.57
CA LYS A 92 -19.60 -20.81 -23.22
C LYS A 92 -19.54 -20.84 -24.76
N ASN A 93 -18.72 -19.99 -25.37
CA ASN A 93 -18.31 -20.05 -26.77
C ASN A 93 -17.10 -19.12 -26.91
N PRO A 94 -15.87 -19.64 -27.17
CA PRO A 94 -14.68 -18.79 -27.29
C PRO A 94 -14.77 -17.75 -28.41
N ASP A 95 -15.67 -17.97 -29.38
CA ASP A 95 -15.84 -17.14 -30.56
C ASP A 95 -16.95 -16.09 -30.45
N GLU A 96 -17.82 -16.15 -29.42
CA GLU A 96 -18.90 -15.16 -29.26
C GLU A 96 -18.93 -14.53 -27.87
N PRO A 97 -18.58 -13.23 -27.74
CA PRO A 97 -18.79 -12.52 -26.50
C PRO A 97 -20.30 -12.37 -26.19
N PRO A 98 -20.71 -12.39 -24.92
CA PRO A 98 -22.09 -12.14 -24.49
C PRO A 98 -22.68 -10.87 -25.13
N GLU A 99 -23.95 -10.89 -25.53
CA GLU A 99 -24.60 -9.75 -26.22
C GLU A 99 -24.51 -8.42 -25.45
N PHE A 100 -24.58 -8.46 -24.12
CA PHE A 100 -24.44 -7.26 -23.30
C PHE A 100 -22.99 -6.72 -23.31
N LEU A 101 -22.00 -7.59 -23.53
CA LEU A 101 -20.59 -7.21 -23.73
C LEU A 101 -20.29 -6.71 -25.14
N LYS A 102 -21.08 -7.09 -26.14
CA LYS A 102 -21.00 -6.45 -27.46
C LYS A 102 -21.31 -4.94 -27.37
N LYS A 103 -22.07 -4.51 -26.34
CA LYS A 103 -22.42 -3.11 -26.08
C LYS A 103 -21.50 -2.38 -25.11
N ILE A 104 -20.73 -3.12 -24.30
CA ILE A 104 -19.80 -2.53 -23.31
C ILE A 104 -18.37 -2.79 -23.82
N PRO A 105 -17.60 -1.76 -24.19
CA PRO A 105 -16.24 -1.94 -24.70
C PRO A 105 -15.31 -2.41 -23.57
N ILE A 106 -15.25 -3.72 -23.32
CA ILE A 106 -14.32 -4.30 -22.33
C ILE A 106 -13.04 -4.75 -23.04
N PRO A 107 -11.85 -4.30 -22.60
CA PRO A 107 -10.59 -4.62 -23.25
C PRO A 107 -10.12 -6.01 -22.84
N ARG A 108 -9.73 -6.82 -23.84
CA ARG A 108 -8.76 -7.89 -23.61
C ARG A 108 -7.50 -7.29 -22.98
N PRO A 109 -6.77 -7.96 -22.08
CA PRO A 109 -5.54 -7.42 -21.52
C PRO A 109 -4.56 -7.07 -22.65
N ALA A 110 -3.84 -5.94 -22.52
CA ALA A 110 -2.92 -5.52 -23.57
C ALA A 110 -1.86 -6.61 -23.68
N PRO A 111 -1.40 -6.97 -24.90
CA PRO A 111 -0.22 -7.82 -25.03
C PRO A 111 0.85 -7.24 -24.09
N ARG A 112 1.46 -8.10 -23.27
CA ARG A 112 2.46 -7.66 -22.28
C ARG A 112 3.40 -6.71 -23.01
N PRO A 113 3.53 -5.43 -22.61
CA PRO A 113 4.49 -4.56 -23.27
C PRO A 113 5.82 -5.29 -23.21
N GLU A 114 6.48 -5.45 -24.35
CA GLU A 114 7.89 -5.85 -24.37
C GLU A 114 8.63 -4.75 -23.63
N TYR A 115 8.72 -4.90 -22.30
CA TYR A 115 9.65 -4.13 -21.50
C TYR A 115 11.00 -4.46 -22.12
N LYS A 116 11.66 -3.45 -22.71
CA LYS A 116 13.10 -3.54 -22.94
C LYS A 116 13.67 -3.91 -21.58
N ALA A 117 14.05 -5.18 -21.44
CA ALA A 117 14.56 -5.72 -20.20
C ALA A 117 15.57 -4.72 -19.67
N SER A 118 15.35 -4.24 -18.44
CA SER A 118 16.28 -3.27 -17.86
C SER A 118 17.69 -3.87 -17.93
N GLN A 119 18.74 -3.05 -18.07
CA GLN A 119 20.12 -3.57 -18.09
C GLN A 119 20.38 -4.52 -16.92
N PHE A 120 19.74 -4.31 -15.76
CA PHE A 120 19.80 -5.20 -14.62
C PHE A 120 19.13 -6.57 -14.85
N GLU A 121 17.97 -6.61 -15.52
CA GLU A 121 17.29 -7.87 -15.86
C GLU A 121 18.05 -8.64 -16.93
N MET A 122 18.61 -7.95 -17.93
CA MET A 122 19.54 -8.55 -18.89
C MET A 122 20.78 -9.08 -18.19
N TRP A 123 21.38 -8.30 -17.28
CA TRP A 123 22.53 -8.73 -16.48
C TRP A 123 22.23 -9.94 -15.60
N MET A 124 21.07 -10.00 -14.93
CA MET A 124 20.68 -11.18 -14.15
C MET A 124 20.45 -12.39 -15.06
N LYS A 125 19.74 -12.24 -16.19
CA LYS A 125 19.56 -13.33 -17.17
C LYS A 125 20.89 -13.86 -17.68
N ASP A 126 21.84 -12.97 -17.98
CA ASP A 126 23.16 -13.34 -18.49
C ASP A 126 23.99 -14.08 -17.43
N ARG A 127 23.97 -13.60 -16.18
CA ARG A 127 24.68 -14.23 -15.06
C ARG A 127 24.16 -15.62 -14.73
N PHE A 128 22.85 -15.82 -14.76
CA PHE A 128 22.25 -17.14 -14.55
C PHE A 128 22.44 -18.09 -15.74
N ARG A 129 22.46 -17.56 -16.97
CA ARG A 129 22.71 -18.35 -18.19
C ARG A 129 24.15 -18.89 -18.23
N HIS A 130 25.12 -18.19 -17.65
CA HIS A 130 26.51 -18.67 -17.57
C HIS A 130 26.78 -19.67 -16.43
N GLN A 131 25.89 -19.80 -15.45
CA GLN A 131 26.06 -20.77 -14.35
C GLN A 131 25.49 -22.15 -14.65
N THR A 132 24.68 -22.29 -15.71
CA THR A 132 24.02 -23.56 -16.06
C THR A 132 24.47 -24.17 -17.38
N SER A 133 25.48 -23.62 -18.05
CA SER A 133 26.14 -24.36 -19.13
C SER A 133 26.81 -25.59 -18.53
N PRO A 134 26.34 -26.82 -18.81
CA PRO A 134 27.03 -28.01 -18.39
C PRO A 134 28.39 -27.98 -19.07
N THR A 135 29.47 -27.93 -18.29
CA THR A 135 30.80 -28.32 -18.76
C THR A 135 30.67 -29.69 -19.38
N THR A 136 30.68 -29.73 -20.71
CA THR A 136 30.81 -30.95 -21.48
C THR A 136 32.01 -31.71 -20.92
N PRO A 137 31.86 -32.98 -20.50
CA PRO A 137 32.99 -33.75 -20.00
C PRO A 137 33.95 -33.99 -21.18
N HIS A 138 35.02 -33.20 -21.25
CA HIS A 138 36.13 -33.49 -22.15
C HIS A 138 36.76 -34.81 -21.70
N HIS A 139 36.84 -35.74 -22.65
CA HIS A 139 37.49 -37.04 -22.52
C HIS A 139 38.86 -36.94 -21.84
N SER A 140 39.02 -37.84 -20.86
CA SER A 140 40.25 -38.23 -20.19
C SER A 140 41.39 -38.54 -21.15
N HIS A 141 42.50 -37.79 -21.05
CA HIS A 141 43.82 -38.26 -21.44
C HIS A 141 44.55 -38.84 -20.21
N PRO A 142 45.36 -39.89 -20.38
CA PRO A 142 46.02 -40.57 -19.27
C PRO A 142 47.22 -39.77 -18.73
N LEU A 143 47.37 -39.88 -17.41
CA LEU A 143 48.51 -39.50 -16.59
C LEU A 143 49.86 -39.95 -17.19
N PRO A 144 50.92 -39.15 -16.98
CA PRO A 144 52.19 -39.70 -16.56
C PRO A 144 52.69 -39.11 -15.24
N ASP A 145 53.56 -39.90 -14.62
CA ASP A 145 54.00 -39.87 -13.23
C ASP A 145 54.77 -38.62 -12.75
N LEU A 146 54.51 -38.34 -11.47
CA LEU A 146 55.36 -37.82 -10.38
C LEU A 146 56.71 -37.14 -10.68
N ALA A 147 56.87 -35.94 -10.11
CA ALA A 147 58.04 -35.59 -9.28
C ALA A 147 57.69 -34.52 -8.22
N PRO A 148 58.28 -34.56 -7.01
CA PRO A 148 57.92 -33.70 -5.87
C PRO A 148 58.84 -32.48 -5.78
N THR A 149 58.29 -31.27 -5.59
CA THR A 149 59.13 -30.13 -5.19
C THR A 149 58.40 -29.10 -4.32
N ALA A 150 58.93 -28.94 -3.11
CA ALA A 150 59.11 -27.73 -2.31
C ALA A 150 57.89 -26.85 -1.91
N LEU A 151 57.69 -26.76 -0.58
CA LEU A 151 57.12 -25.60 0.12
C LEU A 151 57.86 -24.30 -0.24
N PRO A 152 57.14 -23.17 -0.25
CA PRO A 152 57.54 -22.03 0.59
C PRO A 152 56.34 -21.44 1.34
N GLN A 153 56.41 -21.35 2.67
CA GLN A 153 56.82 -20.16 3.43
C GLN A 153 55.86 -18.95 3.32
N HIS A 154 55.31 -18.63 4.49
CA HIS A 154 54.55 -17.45 4.90
C HIS A 154 54.97 -16.12 4.26
N LYS A 155 53.96 -15.26 4.03
CA LYS A 155 54.14 -13.81 4.11
C LYS A 155 52.91 -13.15 4.77
N PRO A 156 53.08 -12.36 5.84
CA PRO A 156 51.99 -11.64 6.49
C PRO A 156 51.74 -10.29 5.77
N LEU A 157 50.48 -9.86 5.67
CA LEU A 157 50.15 -8.47 5.34
C LEU A 157 49.70 -7.74 6.61
N ASN A 158 50.43 -6.67 6.90
CA ASN A 158 50.14 -5.71 7.95
C ASN A 158 48.97 -4.78 7.58
N PRO A 159 48.32 -4.16 8.59
CA PRO A 159 47.26 -3.18 8.45
C PRO A 159 47.81 -1.74 8.37
N PHE A 160 46.90 -0.79 8.13
CA PHE A 160 47.03 0.69 8.10
C PHE A 160 47.34 1.36 6.75
N GLY A 161 46.29 2.00 6.22
CA GLY A 161 46.36 3.09 5.26
C GLY A 161 45.28 4.12 5.59
N SER A 162 45.71 5.30 6.03
CA SER A 162 44.90 6.47 6.40
C SER A 162 44.17 7.10 5.18
N PRO A 163 43.11 7.91 5.40
CA PRO A 163 42.32 8.49 4.31
C PRO A 163 42.90 9.82 3.81
N PRO A 164 42.74 10.17 2.52
CA PRO A 164 43.00 11.54 2.06
C PRO A 164 41.70 12.38 1.96
N ASN A 165 41.80 13.56 2.56
CA ASN A 165 41.22 14.85 2.21
C ASN A 165 40.01 14.91 1.26
N ALA A 166 38.89 15.39 1.82
CA ALA A 166 37.78 15.97 1.09
C ALA A 166 38.15 17.37 0.60
N ASN A 167 38.34 17.52 -0.71
CA ASN A 167 38.33 18.82 -1.38
C ASN A 167 36.95 19.01 -2.04
N HIS A 168 36.28 20.09 -1.66
CA HIS A 168 35.02 20.55 -2.25
C HIS A 168 35.23 20.95 -3.72
N VAL A 169 34.43 20.37 -4.61
CA VAL A 169 34.25 20.82 -6.01
C VAL A 169 32.83 21.37 -6.14
N PRO A 170 32.64 22.56 -6.74
CA PRO A 170 31.33 23.21 -6.84
C PRO A 170 30.40 22.50 -7.85
N LEU A 171 29.12 22.44 -7.48
CA LEU A 171 28.00 21.91 -8.27
C LEU A 171 27.84 22.69 -9.59
N LEU A 172 28.04 21.98 -10.71
CA LEU A 172 27.74 22.43 -12.06
C LEU A 172 26.23 22.30 -12.30
N TYR A 173 25.57 23.40 -12.67
CA TYR A 173 24.17 23.40 -13.12
C TYR A 173 24.03 22.54 -14.39
N HIS A 174 23.27 21.45 -14.31
CA HIS A 174 22.85 20.69 -15.48
C HIS A 174 21.61 21.34 -16.12
N LEU A 175 21.75 21.78 -17.37
CA LEU A 175 20.63 22.09 -18.26
C LEU A 175 19.81 20.82 -18.58
N PRO A 176 18.51 20.94 -18.92
CA PRO A 176 17.66 19.82 -19.26
C PRO A 176 18.09 19.14 -20.56
N TYR A 177 18.09 17.81 -20.54
CA TYR A 177 18.42 16.92 -21.64
C TYR A 177 17.58 17.18 -22.90
N GLN A 178 18.25 17.44 -24.03
CA GLN A 178 17.67 17.23 -25.36
C GLN A 178 17.71 15.73 -25.69
N TYR A 179 16.56 15.16 -26.07
CA TYR A 179 16.48 13.82 -26.64
C TYR A 179 17.00 13.84 -28.09
N PRO A 180 17.88 12.92 -28.49
CA PRO A 180 18.20 12.73 -29.90
C PRO A 180 17.06 11.99 -30.61
N ILE A 181 16.55 12.61 -31.67
CA ILE A 181 15.66 11.96 -32.64
C ILE A 181 16.54 11.02 -33.48
N HIS A 182 16.53 9.74 -33.16
CA HIS A 182 17.05 8.71 -34.05
C HIS A 182 15.91 8.17 -34.91
N SER A 183 15.77 8.73 -36.11
CA SER A 183 15.02 8.15 -37.22
C SER A 183 15.84 7.00 -37.81
N THR A 184 15.46 5.76 -37.51
CA THR A 184 16.01 4.58 -38.17
C THR A 184 15.42 4.47 -39.58
N PRO A 185 16.23 4.41 -40.65
CA PRO A 185 15.72 4.23 -42.00
C PRO A 185 15.14 2.83 -42.20
N THR A 186 13.99 2.77 -42.84
CA THR A 186 13.29 1.55 -43.24
C THR A 186 14.14 0.79 -44.28
N PRO A 187 14.38 -0.52 -44.13
CA PRO A 187 15.10 -1.29 -45.14
C PRO A 187 14.21 -1.52 -46.37
N THR A 188 14.62 -0.96 -47.49
CA THR A 188 14.03 -1.22 -48.81
C THR A 188 14.41 -2.62 -49.25
N TYR A 189 13.45 -3.55 -49.23
CA TYR A 189 13.62 -4.87 -49.86
C TYR A 189 13.46 -4.72 -51.38
N ASN A 190 14.56 -4.89 -52.11
CA ASN A 190 14.54 -5.03 -53.57
C ASN A 190 14.14 -6.47 -53.92
N VAL A 191 12.97 -6.64 -54.54
CA VAL A 191 12.52 -7.90 -55.12
C VAL A 191 13.22 -8.10 -56.48
N PRO A 192 13.94 -9.21 -56.72
CA PRO A 192 14.50 -9.51 -58.03
C PRO A 192 13.39 -9.85 -59.03
N THR A 193 13.33 -9.12 -60.14
CA THR A 193 12.42 -9.41 -61.26
C THR A 193 13.11 -10.40 -62.20
N THR A 194 12.68 -11.66 -62.18
CA THR A 194 13.04 -12.65 -63.21
C THR A 194 11.83 -12.86 -64.12
N PRO A 195 11.97 -12.68 -65.45
CA PRO A 195 10.87 -12.95 -66.39
C PRO A 195 10.78 -14.44 -66.69
N ALA A 196 9.64 -15.06 -66.35
CA ALA A 196 9.29 -16.42 -66.76
C ALA A 196 8.24 -16.39 -67.89
N ALA A 197 8.42 -17.35 -68.81
CA ALA A 197 7.66 -17.56 -70.04
C ALA A 197 6.18 -17.93 -69.82
N PRO A 198 5.32 -17.80 -70.85
CA PRO A 198 3.88 -18.01 -70.71
C PRO A 198 3.53 -19.49 -70.87
N ASP A 199 3.14 -20.14 -69.76
CA ASP A 199 2.42 -21.41 -69.83
C ASP A 199 0.92 -21.17 -69.59
N ASN A 200 0.15 -21.48 -70.63
CA ASN A 200 -1.30 -21.54 -70.64
C ASN A 200 -1.76 -22.81 -69.94
N THR A 201 -2.28 -22.67 -68.72
CA THR A 201 -3.10 -23.72 -68.10
C THR A 201 -4.28 -23.09 -67.39
N SER A 202 -5.45 -23.22 -68.03
CA SER A 202 -6.74 -22.90 -67.44
C SER A 202 -7.05 -23.92 -66.34
N SER A 203 -7.05 -23.49 -65.09
CA SER A 203 -7.69 -24.20 -64.00
C SER A 203 -8.48 -23.20 -63.16
N HIS A 204 -9.74 -23.57 -62.91
CA HIS A 204 -10.72 -22.82 -62.14
C HIS A 204 -10.12 -22.24 -60.85
N GLU A 205 -10.06 -20.91 -60.80
CA GLU A 205 -9.83 -20.15 -59.58
C GLU A 205 -11.17 -20.16 -58.80
N PRO A 206 -11.28 -20.86 -57.66
CA PRO A 206 -12.44 -20.72 -56.82
C PRO A 206 -12.47 -19.28 -56.34
N SER A 207 -13.50 -18.54 -56.74
CA SER A 207 -13.81 -17.18 -56.28
C SER A 207 -13.95 -17.20 -54.75
N LEU A 208 -12.82 -17.07 -54.06
CA LEU A 208 -12.72 -16.72 -52.66
C LEU A 208 -13.34 -15.34 -52.53
N THR A 209 -14.63 -15.30 -52.21
CA THR A 209 -15.28 -14.10 -51.71
C THR A 209 -14.36 -13.54 -50.63
N PRO A 210 -13.89 -12.28 -50.74
CA PRO A 210 -12.99 -11.70 -49.76
C PRO A 210 -13.68 -11.87 -48.41
N TYR A 211 -13.12 -12.73 -47.57
CA TYR A 211 -13.56 -12.89 -46.21
C TYR A 211 -13.29 -11.53 -45.59
N THR A 212 -14.33 -10.70 -45.56
CA THR A 212 -14.39 -9.50 -44.73
C THR A 212 -14.32 -10.03 -43.32
N SER A 213 -13.09 -10.29 -42.87
CA SER A 213 -12.79 -10.58 -41.50
C SER A 213 -13.33 -9.37 -40.77
N ASP A 214 -14.46 -9.57 -40.08
CA ASP A 214 -15.05 -8.66 -39.12
C ASP A 214 -14.07 -8.56 -37.94
N VAL A 215 -12.87 -8.05 -38.21
CA VAL A 215 -11.87 -7.71 -37.20
C VAL A 215 -12.56 -6.62 -36.39
N PRO A 216 -12.90 -6.88 -35.12
CA PRO A 216 -13.53 -5.87 -34.29
C PRO A 216 -12.66 -4.63 -34.36
N PRO A 217 -13.25 -3.45 -34.63
CA PRO A 217 -12.50 -2.28 -35.03
C PRO A 217 -11.50 -1.95 -33.93
N ALA A 218 -10.20 -2.00 -34.24
CA ALA A 218 -9.09 -1.80 -33.31
C ALA A 218 -9.23 -0.54 -32.41
N LYS A 219 -10.05 0.43 -32.85
CA LYS A 219 -10.46 1.61 -32.10
C LYS A 219 -11.17 1.30 -30.77
N ILE A 220 -12.01 0.26 -30.71
CA ILE A 220 -12.77 -0.11 -29.49
C ILE A 220 -11.82 -0.65 -28.41
N LEU A 221 -10.91 -1.56 -28.78
CA LEU A 221 -9.94 -2.14 -27.86
C LEU A 221 -8.98 -1.07 -27.29
N LYS A 222 -8.51 -0.13 -28.13
CA LYS A 222 -7.66 0.99 -27.69
C LYS A 222 -8.33 1.88 -26.63
N ARG A 223 -9.60 2.23 -26.81
CA ARG A 223 -10.34 3.06 -25.84
C ARG A 223 -10.49 2.37 -24.50
N ALA A 224 -10.78 1.08 -24.55
CA ALA A 224 -10.97 0.28 -23.36
C ALA A 224 -9.66 0.18 -22.55
N HIS A 225 -8.50 0.03 -23.20
CA HIS A 225 -7.20 0.12 -22.52
C HIS A 225 -6.93 1.47 -21.85
N ALA A 226 -7.25 2.56 -22.53
CA ALA A 226 -7.08 3.89 -21.97
C ALA A 226 -7.86 4.06 -20.65
N TYR A 227 -9.07 3.49 -20.57
CA TYR A 227 -9.88 3.56 -19.35
C TYR A 227 -9.24 2.83 -18.16
N TYR A 228 -8.67 1.64 -18.35
CA TYR A 228 -7.99 0.94 -17.26
C TYR A 228 -6.76 1.67 -16.78
N ASP A 229 -5.97 2.20 -17.72
CA ASP A 229 -4.78 2.98 -17.37
C ASP A 229 -5.13 4.21 -16.53
N ILE A 230 -6.28 4.85 -16.81
CA ILE A 230 -6.81 5.97 -16.02
C ILE A 230 -7.18 5.50 -14.61
N LEU A 231 -7.96 4.42 -14.48
CA LEU A 231 -8.36 3.90 -13.18
C LEU A 231 -7.15 3.44 -12.35
N GLU A 232 -6.19 2.78 -12.99
CA GLU A 232 -4.94 2.34 -12.36
C GLU A 232 -4.12 3.55 -11.87
N ALA A 233 -4.01 4.61 -12.67
CA ALA A 233 -3.35 5.85 -12.27
C ALA A 233 -4.04 6.52 -11.07
N ILE A 234 -5.38 6.56 -11.05
CA ILE A 234 -6.15 7.12 -9.92
C ILE A 234 -5.89 6.32 -8.64
N ILE A 235 -6.04 4.99 -8.69
CA ILE A 235 -5.79 4.10 -7.54
C ILE A 235 -4.38 4.31 -6.99
N PHE A 236 -3.41 4.39 -7.90
CA PHE A 236 -2.01 4.57 -7.56
C PHE A 236 -1.72 5.91 -6.88
N CYS A 237 -2.25 7.00 -7.43
CA CYS A 237 -2.09 8.34 -6.87
C CYS A 237 -2.77 8.44 -5.49
N ILE A 238 -3.96 7.87 -5.32
CA ILE A 238 -4.65 7.82 -4.02
C ILE A 238 -3.85 7.00 -3.01
N SER A 239 -3.39 5.81 -3.39
CA SER A 239 -2.58 4.94 -2.52
C SER A 239 -1.31 5.64 -2.03
N ASP A 240 -0.55 6.27 -2.93
CA ASP A 240 0.68 6.99 -2.58
C ASP A 240 0.38 8.15 -1.62
N GLY A 241 -0.68 8.92 -1.89
CA GLY A 241 -1.14 9.99 -1.01
C GLY A 241 -1.49 9.51 0.40
N GLN A 242 -2.25 8.41 0.49
CA GLN A 242 -2.69 7.85 1.78
C GLN A 242 -1.52 7.27 2.59
N ILE A 243 -0.56 6.60 1.96
CA ILE A 243 0.64 6.11 2.64
C ILE A 243 1.47 7.28 3.18
N LEU A 244 1.72 8.30 2.36
CA LEU A 244 2.49 9.47 2.77
C LEU A 244 1.81 10.24 3.90
N LEU A 245 0.48 10.40 3.82
CA LEU A 245 -0.30 11.05 4.86
C LEU A 245 -0.28 10.23 6.16
N SER A 246 -0.45 8.91 6.08
CA SER A 246 -0.33 8.00 7.23
C SER A 246 1.04 8.13 7.91
N LEU A 247 2.12 8.07 7.14
CA LEU A 247 3.48 8.24 7.66
C LEU A 247 3.69 9.61 8.29
N ALA A 248 3.24 10.69 7.64
CA ALA A 248 3.38 12.05 8.16
C ALA A 248 2.65 12.22 9.52
N PHE A 249 1.43 11.71 9.63
CA PHE A 249 0.69 11.70 10.89
C PHE A 249 1.38 10.87 11.96
N SER A 250 1.91 9.69 11.61
CA SER A 250 2.66 8.87 12.55
C SER A 250 3.95 9.55 13.01
N PHE A 251 4.67 10.24 12.13
CA PHE A 251 5.83 11.04 12.52
C PHE A 251 5.43 12.19 13.45
N SER A 252 4.33 12.89 13.16
CA SER A 252 3.81 13.96 14.04
C SER A 252 3.48 13.40 15.43
N PHE A 253 2.72 12.30 15.49
CA PHE A 253 2.42 11.60 16.73
C PHE A 253 3.69 11.18 17.47
N LEU A 254 4.67 10.65 16.75
CA LEU A 254 5.97 10.23 17.27
C LEU A 254 6.93 11.38 17.56
N ILE A 255 6.65 12.66 17.35
CA ILE A 255 7.64 13.72 17.63
C ILE A 255 7.07 14.73 18.59
N SER A 256 5.89 15.25 18.31
CA SER A 256 5.32 16.40 19.01
C SER A 256 4.17 16.02 19.94
N ALA A 257 3.31 15.10 19.51
CA ALA A 257 2.01 14.90 20.16
C ALA A 257 2.00 13.76 21.21
N ARG A 258 3.10 13.03 21.40
CA ARG A 258 3.16 11.82 22.24
C ARG A 258 2.53 12.01 23.63
N CYS A 259 2.87 13.11 24.31
CA CYS A 259 2.49 13.33 25.71
C CYS A 259 1.11 13.97 25.90
N THR A 260 0.54 14.54 24.84
CA THR A 260 -0.70 15.33 24.87
C THR A 260 -1.83 14.70 24.07
N THR A 261 -1.53 13.71 23.23
CA THR A 261 -2.55 13.02 22.44
C THR A 261 -3.43 12.19 23.37
N SER A 262 -4.72 12.55 23.43
CA SER A 262 -5.69 11.73 24.14
C SER A 262 -5.94 10.40 23.42
N GLN A 263 -6.46 9.44 24.17
CA GLN A 263 -6.79 8.12 23.64
C GLN A 263 -7.88 8.19 22.56
N TYR A 264 -8.81 9.14 22.64
CA TYR A 264 -9.77 9.45 21.56
C TYR A 264 -9.07 9.79 20.24
N HIS A 265 -8.18 10.78 20.25
CA HIS A 265 -7.45 11.22 19.06
C HIS A 265 -6.56 10.10 18.52
N PHE A 266 -5.90 9.36 19.40
CA PHE A 266 -5.08 8.21 19.04
C PHE A 266 -5.90 7.10 18.35
N GLN A 267 -7.04 6.71 18.92
CA GLN A 267 -7.92 5.72 18.30
C GLN A 267 -8.42 6.17 16.94
N LEU A 268 -8.81 7.44 16.81
CA LEU A 268 -9.27 7.99 15.53
C LEU A 268 -8.17 7.91 14.46
N GLY A 269 -6.97 8.38 14.79
CA GLY A 269 -5.79 8.30 13.92
C GLY A 269 -5.47 6.87 13.50
N LEU A 270 -5.51 5.93 14.44
CA LEU A 270 -5.25 4.53 14.17
C LEU A 270 -6.28 3.90 13.21
N ASN A 271 -7.56 4.23 13.35
CA ASN A 271 -8.61 3.78 12.44
C ASN A 271 -8.48 4.38 11.03
N LEU A 272 -8.03 5.63 10.92
CA LEU A 272 -7.70 6.26 9.64
C LEU A 272 -6.50 5.59 8.97
N TRP A 273 -5.44 5.28 9.72
CA TRP A 273 -4.25 4.58 9.21
C TRP A 273 -4.56 3.15 8.77
N LEU A 274 -5.41 2.41 9.49
CA LEU A 274 -5.90 1.09 9.09
C LEU A 274 -6.63 1.16 7.74
N THR A 275 -7.45 2.19 7.56
CA THR A 275 -8.20 2.41 6.33
C THR A 275 -7.27 2.72 5.15
N ALA A 276 -6.32 3.65 5.33
CA ALA A 276 -5.30 3.99 4.34
C ALA A 276 -4.44 2.78 3.94
N THR A 277 -3.96 2.02 4.92
CA THR A 277 -3.08 0.89 4.68
C THR A 277 -3.82 -0.25 3.98
N THR A 278 -5.09 -0.47 4.31
CA THR A 278 -5.95 -1.43 3.60
C THR A 278 -6.12 -1.03 2.13
N GLY A 279 -6.35 0.26 1.87
CA GLY A 279 -6.42 0.82 0.50
C GLY A 279 -5.10 0.61 -0.26
N ALA A 280 -3.97 0.82 0.40
CA ALA A 280 -2.65 0.61 -0.18
C ALA A 280 -2.35 -0.88 -0.50
N VAL A 281 -2.74 -1.81 0.37
CA VAL A 281 -2.64 -3.25 0.11
C VAL A 281 -3.53 -3.65 -1.08
N LEU A 282 -4.75 -3.10 -1.17
CA LEU A 282 -5.64 -3.32 -2.30
C LEU A 282 -5.05 -2.77 -3.61
N ALA A 283 -4.49 -1.55 -3.58
CA ALA A 283 -3.78 -0.97 -4.71
C ALA A 283 -2.59 -1.84 -5.15
N PHE A 284 -1.79 -2.32 -4.18
CA PHE A 284 -0.70 -3.26 -4.44
C PHE A 284 -1.19 -4.59 -5.03
N ALA A 285 -2.42 -5.02 -4.76
CA ALA A 285 -2.98 -6.24 -5.34
C ALA A 285 -3.42 -6.03 -6.81
N ILE A 286 -4.08 -4.91 -7.09
CA ILE A 286 -4.80 -4.68 -8.36
C ILE A 286 -3.92 -4.02 -9.43
N VAL A 287 -3.05 -3.08 -9.05
CA VAL A 287 -2.25 -2.28 -10.00
C VAL A 287 -1.24 -3.21 -10.70
N ARG A 288 -1.40 -3.39 -12.01
CA ARG A 288 -0.56 -4.29 -12.82
C ARG A 288 0.88 -3.81 -12.86
N ASN A 289 1.07 -2.51 -13.09
CA ASN A 289 2.37 -1.89 -13.26
C ASN A 289 2.85 -1.19 -11.98
N TYR A 290 2.64 -1.82 -10.82
CA TYR A 290 3.05 -1.25 -9.53
C TYR A 290 4.57 -0.95 -9.50
N PHE A 291 5.35 -1.81 -10.17
CA PHE A 291 6.80 -1.67 -10.35
C PHE A 291 7.18 -1.09 -11.73
N ARG A 292 6.36 -0.18 -12.32
CA ARG A 292 6.64 0.42 -13.64
C ARG A 292 8.09 0.88 -13.78
N THR A 293 8.62 1.51 -12.73
CA THR A 293 10.06 1.67 -12.52
C THR A 293 10.45 0.99 -11.23
N PHE A 294 11.53 0.21 -11.26
CA PHE A 294 11.98 -0.59 -10.12
C PHE A 294 12.15 0.25 -8.85
N TYR A 295 12.83 1.40 -8.96
CA TYR A 295 13.06 2.31 -7.82
C TYR A 295 11.77 2.88 -7.24
N SER A 296 10.81 3.25 -8.08
CA SER A 296 9.54 3.80 -7.60
C SER A 296 8.70 2.74 -6.91
N GLY A 297 8.66 1.52 -7.46
CA GLY A 297 8.00 0.38 -6.80
C GLY A 297 8.66 -0.01 -5.48
N LEU A 298 10.00 0.00 -5.42
CA LEU A 298 10.74 -0.25 -4.18
C LEU A 298 10.47 0.82 -3.12
N PHE A 299 10.48 2.11 -3.50
CA PHE A 299 10.16 3.20 -2.58
C PHE A 299 8.76 3.04 -1.99
N ARG A 300 7.75 2.74 -2.82
CA ARG A 300 6.38 2.47 -2.35
C ARG A 300 6.31 1.27 -1.42
N LEU A 301 7.03 0.20 -1.74
CA LEU A 301 7.05 -0.99 -0.90
C LEU A 301 7.65 -0.68 0.48
N VAL A 302 8.76 0.07 0.51
CA VAL A 302 9.37 0.53 1.76
C VAL A 302 8.43 1.45 2.52
N ALA A 303 7.75 2.38 1.85
CA ALA A 303 6.78 3.27 2.48
C ALA A 303 5.57 2.51 3.04
N LEU A 304 5.05 1.50 2.32
CA LEU A 304 3.96 0.65 2.78
C LEU A 304 4.38 -0.21 3.98
N ILE A 305 5.56 -0.83 3.94
CA ILE A 305 6.12 -1.58 5.08
C ILE A 305 6.34 -0.64 6.27
N GLY A 306 6.88 0.55 6.01
CA GLY A 306 7.04 1.60 7.01
C GLY A 306 5.72 1.97 7.66
N SER A 307 4.64 2.15 6.89
CA SER A 307 3.31 2.43 7.42
C SER A 307 2.75 1.26 8.23
N LEU A 308 2.88 0.03 7.75
CA LEU A 308 2.44 -1.17 8.46
C LEU A 308 3.14 -1.35 9.81
N ILE A 309 4.43 -1.05 9.89
CA ILE A 309 5.23 -1.22 11.10
C ILE A 309 5.15 0.00 12.00
N PHE A 310 5.47 1.20 11.50
CA PHE A 310 5.59 2.40 12.33
C PHE A 310 4.24 3.06 12.63
N SER A 311 3.33 3.14 11.66
CA SER A 311 2.01 3.75 11.89
C SER A 311 1.09 2.84 12.67
N LEU A 312 1.05 1.56 12.35
CA LEU A 312 0.11 0.61 12.96
C LEU A 312 0.76 -0.32 13.97
N GLY A 313 1.78 -1.09 13.54
CA GLY A 313 2.35 -2.16 14.36
C GLY A 313 2.93 -1.67 15.68
N LEU A 314 3.73 -0.60 15.65
CA LEU A 314 4.45 -0.11 16.82
C LEU A 314 3.48 0.38 17.92
N PRO A 315 2.54 1.31 17.67
CA PRO A 315 1.59 1.72 18.69
C PRO A 315 0.73 0.57 19.23
N LEU A 316 0.28 -0.34 18.36
CA LEU A 316 -0.51 -1.50 18.78
C LEU A 316 0.29 -2.48 19.62
N ILE A 317 1.56 -2.72 19.29
CA ILE A 317 2.45 -3.58 20.09
C ILE A 317 2.73 -2.94 21.45
N LEU A 318 2.89 -1.62 21.52
CA LEU A 318 3.02 -0.91 22.80
C LEU A 318 1.77 -1.08 23.67
N GLN A 319 0.59 -0.92 23.08
CA GLN A 319 -0.70 -1.15 23.75
C GLN A 319 -0.91 -2.63 24.17
N VAL A 320 -0.43 -3.58 23.37
CA VAL A 320 -0.44 -5.01 23.77
C VAL A 320 0.49 -5.26 24.95
N ASN A 321 1.68 -4.65 24.94
CA ASN A 321 2.67 -4.82 26.01
C ASN A 321 2.25 -4.17 27.33
N SER A 322 1.43 -3.12 27.30
CA SER A 322 0.85 -2.55 28.53
C SER A 322 -0.14 -3.53 29.19
N GLY A 323 -0.75 -4.42 28.39
CA GLY A 323 -1.69 -5.44 28.83
C GLY A 323 -3.12 -4.93 29.01
N PHE A 324 -3.44 -3.73 28.52
CA PHE A 324 -4.80 -3.20 28.51
C PHE A 324 -4.99 -2.15 27.41
N ALA A 325 -6.25 -1.97 27.00
CA ALA A 325 -6.66 -0.99 26.01
C ALA A 325 -7.93 -0.29 26.48
N SER A 326 -8.09 1.00 26.18
CA SER A 326 -9.36 1.68 26.41
C SER A 326 -10.51 1.01 25.66
N GLU A 327 -11.74 1.32 26.05
CA GLU A 327 -12.91 0.94 25.26
C GLU A 327 -12.84 1.53 23.83
N THR A 328 -13.29 0.75 22.85
CA THR A 328 -13.32 1.15 21.44
C THR A 328 -14.53 2.04 21.12
N THR A 329 -15.66 1.77 21.78
CA THR A 329 -16.91 2.53 21.62
C THR A 329 -17.55 2.70 22.99
N PRO A 330 -17.55 3.92 23.56
CA PRO A 330 -18.33 4.23 24.74
C PRO A 330 -19.83 3.98 24.50
N SER A 331 -20.58 3.70 25.58
CA SER A 331 -22.04 3.58 25.52
C SER A 331 -22.69 4.93 25.26
N ASP A 332 -23.73 4.98 24.41
CA ASP A 332 -24.51 6.19 24.13
C ASP A 332 -25.21 6.76 25.38
N SER A 333 -25.48 5.92 26.38
CA SER A 333 -26.08 6.33 27.65
C SER A 333 -25.11 6.97 28.64
N ARG A 334 -23.81 6.92 28.36
CA ARG A 334 -22.76 7.36 29.28
C ARG A 334 -22.02 8.54 28.67
N ASN A 335 -21.76 9.55 29.50
CA ASN A 335 -21.06 10.77 29.10
C ASN A 335 -19.58 10.78 29.52
N ASN A 336 -19.16 9.81 30.31
CA ASN A 336 -17.82 9.68 30.87
C ASN A 336 -17.13 8.46 30.26
N SER A 337 -15.88 8.62 29.87
CA SER A 337 -15.08 7.55 29.30
C SER A 337 -13.60 7.81 29.49
N GLN A 338 -12.84 6.75 29.75
CA GLN A 338 -11.39 6.83 29.83
C GLN A 338 -10.71 7.17 28.49
N ILE A 339 -11.44 7.27 27.37
CA ILE A 339 -10.87 7.76 26.09
C ILE A 339 -10.36 9.21 26.17
N PHE A 340 -10.74 9.98 27.19
CA PHE A 340 -10.22 11.33 27.42
C PHE A 340 -8.84 11.36 28.09
N LEU A 341 -8.39 10.24 28.67
CA LEU A 341 -7.02 10.12 29.19
C LEU A 341 -5.99 10.20 28.06
N ASN A 342 -4.75 10.56 28.41
CA ASN A 342 -3.63 10.52 27.46
C ASN A 342 -3.39 9.09 26.96
N ALA A 343 -3.12 8.93 25.67
CA ALA A 343 -2.90 7.62 25.05
C ALA A 343 -1.74 6.84 25.70
N LEU A 344 -0.71 7.55 26.20
CA LEU A 344 0.40 6.95 26.94
C LEU A 344 -0.02 6.21 28.20
N CYS A 345 -1.12 6.61 28.84
CA CYS A 345 -1.68 5.89 29.97
C CYS A 345 -2.07 4.44 29.62
N PHE A 346 -2.25 4.12 28.33
CA PHE A 346 -2.57 2.78 27.83
C PHE A 346 -1.39 2.09 27.12
N MET A 347 -0.24 2.75 27.00
CA MET A 347 0.95 2.22 26.31
C MET A 347 2.08 1.85 27.28
N ASP A 348 2.13 2.49 28.45
CA ASP A 348 3.14 2.18 29.47
C ASP A 348 2.57 1.22 30.53
N PRO A 349 3.19 0.04 30.74
CA PRO A 349 2.78 -0.90 31.77
C PRO A 349 2.85 -0.33 33.20
N SER A 350 3.63 0.73 33.45
CA SER A 350 3.76 1.34 34.77
C SER A 350 2.45 1.95 35.29
N PHE A 351 1.58 2.42 34.40
CA PHE A 351 0.27 2.98 34.75
C PHE A 351 -0.83 1.93 34.88
N ARG A 352 -0.54 0.66 34.60
CA ARG A 352 -1.53 -0.41 34.58
C ARG A 352 -2.29 -0.52 35.90
N SER A 353 -1.59 -0.57 37.03
CA SER A 353 -2.25 -0.70 38.34
C SER A 353 -3.19 0.48 38.58
N VAL A 354 -2.73 1.70 38.31
CA VAL A 354 -3.51 2.93 38.51
C VAL A 354 -4.79 2.94 37.68
N VAL A 355 -4.70 2.62 36.38
CA VAL A 355 -5.86 2.64 35.47
C VAL A 355 -6.81 1.48 35.75
N VAL A 356 -6.29 0.29 36.03
CA VAL A 356 -7.09 -0.91 36.30
C VAL A 356 -7.78 -0.83 37.66
N ASP A 357 -7.12 -0.33 38.70
CA ASP A 357 -7.71 -0.18 40.03
C ASP A 357 -8.86 0.82 40.00
N ASP A 358 -8.72 1.93 39.27
CA ASP A 358 -9.80 2.89 39.05
C ASP A 358 -10.98 2.26 38.30
N GLN A 359 -10.70 1.46 37.27
CA GLN A 359 -11.73 0.75 36.53
C GLN A 359 -12.49 -0.26 37.39
N ILE A 360 -11.81 -1.13 38.13
CA ILE A 360 -12.47 -2.18 38.93
C ILE A 360 -13.50 -1.57 39.88
N ASN A 361 -13.18 -0.42 40.46
CA ASN A 361 -14.06 0.26 41.41
C ASN A 361 -15.16 1.08 40.74
N ASN A 362 -14.98 1.54 39.49
CA ASN A 362 -15.84 2.56 38.87
C ASN A 362 -16.35 2.22 37.44
N THR A 363 -16.30 0.94 37.02
CA THR A 363 -16.68 0.49 35.65
C THR A 363 -17.99 1.06 35.11
N ALA A 364 -19.03 1.16 35.94
CA ALA A 364 -20.34 1.67 35.54
C ALA A 364 -20.28 3.13 35.05
N VAL A 365 -19.36 3.92 35.61
CA VAL A 365 -19.26 5.37 35.38
C VAL A 365 -18.21 5.70 34.33
N ILE A 366 -17.11 4.96 34.23
CA ILE A 366 -15.99 5.31 33.34
C ILE A 366 -15.79 4.36 32.16
N GLY A 367 -16.51 3.23 32.13
CA GLY A 367 -16.40 2.22 31.10
C GLY A 367 -15.45 1.08 31.43
N SER A 368 -15.30 0.18 30.46
CA SER A 368 -14.49 -1.03 30.59
C SER A 368 -13.28 -0.96 29.68
N CYS A 369 -12.05 -1.05 30.20
CA CYS A 369 -10.91 -1.40 29.38
C CYS A 369 -10.99 -2.85 28.93
N THR A 370 -10.42 -3.09 27.76
CA THR A 370 -10.16 -4.42 27.22
C THR A 370 -8.89 -4.95 27.88
N THR A 371 -9.00 -6.03 28.65
CA THR A 371 -7.86 -6.70 29.31
C THR A 371 -7.02 -7.57 28.38
N HIS A 372 -7.53 -7.79 27.16
CA HIS A 372 -6.89 -8.56 26.09
C HIS A 372 -6.68 -7.67 24.86
N PRO A 373 -5.75 -6.70 24.91
CA PRO A 373 -5.46 -5.82 23.77
C PRO A 373 -5.04 -6.59 22.51
N GLU A 374 -4.52 -7.81 22.63
CA GLU A 374 -4.24 -8.72 21.50
C GLU A 374 -5.49 -9.19 20.77
N LEU A 375 -6.65 -9.16 21.45
CA LEU A 375 -7.96 -9.42 20.86
C LEU A 375 -8.69 -8.11 20.51
N SER A 376 -8.06 -6.95 20.71
CA SER A 376 -8.62 -5.69 20.24
C SER A 376 -8.84 -5.76 18.74
N GLN A 377 -9.93 -5.18 18.29
CA GLN A 377 -10.31 -5.28 16.89
C GLN A 377 -9.26 -4.62 15.99
N GLU A 378 -8.65 -3.55 16.46
CA GLU A 378 -7.52 -2.84 15.85
C GLU A 378 -6.35 -3.77 15.57
N PHE A 379 -5.90 -4.49 16.61
CA PHE A 379 -4.78 -5.44 16.51
C PHE A 379 -5.11 -6.59 15.55
N VAL A 380 -6.29 -7.20 15.69
CA VAL A 380 -6.74 -8.28 14.80
C VAL A 380 -6.80 -7.80 13.35
N SER A 381 -7.33 -6.60 13.10
CA SER A 381 -7.39 -6.03 11.75
C SER A 381 -6.00 -5.83 11.15
N TRP A 382 -5.05 -5.30 11.94
CA TRP A 382 -3.67 -5.13 11.52
C TRP A 382 -2.99 -6.46 11.17
N VAL A 383 -3.14 -7.49 12.01
CA VAL A 383 -2.60 -8.84 11.74
C VAL A 383 -3.18 -9.42 10.46
N VAL A 384 -4.50 -9.32 10.26
CA VAL A 384 -5.17 -9.83 9.05
C VAL A 384 -4.68 -9.08 7.80
N ILE A 385 -4.52 -7.75 7.86
CA ILE A 385 -3.97 -6.95 6.77
C ILE A 385 -2.54 -7.43 6.44
N CYS A 386 -1.69 -7.65 7.44
CA CYS A 386 -0.33 -8.17 7.25
C CYS A 386 -0.32 -9.55 6.57
N ILE A 387 -1.21 -10.45 6.98
CA ILE A 387 -1.34 -11.79 6.38
C ILE A 387 -1.79 -11.69 4.92
N ILE A 388 -2.83 -10.91 4.64
CA ILE A 388 -3.34 -10.71 3.26
C ILE A 388 -2.25 -10.10 2.39
N TRP A 389 -1.54 -9.08 2.88
CA TRP A 389 -0.42 -8.47 2.18
C TRP A 389 0.69 -9.48 1.89
N ALA A 390 1.08 -10.31 2.86
CA ALA A 390 2.07 -11.36 2.66
C ALA A 390 1.64 -12.37 1.58
N ILE A 391 0.37 -12.79 1.58
CA ILE A 391 -0.18 -13.67 0.54
C ILE A 391 -0.11 -13.01 -0.84
N ILE A 392 -0.45 -11.72 -0.96
CA ILE A 392 -0.37 -10.99 -2.23
C ILE A 392 1.08 -10.89 -2.70
N VAL A 393 2.01 -10.55 -1.82
CA VAL A 393 3.46 -10.51 -2.12
C VAL A 393 3.94 -11.87 -2.64
N LEU A 394 3.65 -12.94 -1.92
CA LEU A 394 4.01 -14.30 -2.32
C LEU A 394 3.38 -14.69 -3.66
N GLY A 395 2.13 -14.32 -3.90
CA GLY A 395 1.45 -14.55 -5.18
C GLY A 395 2.11 -13.82 -6.35
N ARG A 396 2.40 -12.51 -6.20
CA ARG A 396 2.99 -11.71 -7.28
C ARG A 396 4.43 -12.11 -7.60
N PHE A 397 5.25 -12.34 -6.58
CA PHE A 397 6.65 -12.71 -6.77
C PHE A 397 6.82 -14.20 -7.06
N GLY A 398 6.00 -15.07 -6.46
CA GLY A 398 6.01 -16.50 -6.71
C GLY A 398 5.70 -16.84 -8.16
N LEU A 399 4.65 -16.23 -8.74
CA LEU A 399 4.33 -16.41 -10.16
C LEU A 399 5.43 -15.90 -11.10
N SER A 400 6.11 -14.81 -10.70
CA SER A 400 7.24 -14.28 -11.48
C SER A 400 8.44 -15.23 -11.41
N ALA A 401 8.73 -15.79 -10.24
CA ALA A 401 9.81 -16.74 -10.06
C ALA A 401 9.54 -18.07 -10.80
N THR A 402 8.32 -18.63 -10.72
CA THR A 402 7.99 -19.86 -11.44
C THR A 402 8.08 -19.69 -12.95
N SER A 403 7.77 -18.50 -13.48
CA SER A 403 7.94 -18.21 -14.91
C SER A 403 9.41 -18.21 -15.37
N LEU A 404 10.38 -18.02 -14.46
CA LEU A 404 11.80 -18.14 -14.78
C LEU A 404 12.29 -19.59 -14.80
N PHE A 405 11.63 -20.48 -14.04
CA PHE A 405 12.02 -21.89 -13.91
C PHE A 405 11.22 -22.83 -14.82
N GLN A 406 10.02 -22.43 -15.25
CA GLN A 406 9.31 -23.09 -16.32
C GLN A 406 10.00 -22.76 -17.66
N GLY A 407 11.13 -23.42 -17.93
CA GLY A 407 11.64 -23.54 -19.29
C GLY A 407 10.55 -24.12 -20.19
N ASP A 408 10.56 -23.80 -21.49
CA ASP A 408 9.57 -24.00 -22.59
C ASP A 408 8.71 -25.29 -22.61
N TYR A 409 8.20 -25.73 -21.47
CA TYR A 409 7.25 -26.81 -21.34
C TYR A 409 5.92 -26.24 -21.80
N SER A 410 5.70 -26.39 -23.11
CA SER A 410 4.43 -26.25 -23.80
C SER A 410 3.37 -27.03 -23.02
N SER A 411 2.67 -26.35 -22.11
CA SER A 411 1.53 -26.93 -21.41
C SER A 411 0.45 -27.17 -22.48
N PRO A 412 0.04 -28.43 -22.69
CA PRO A 412 -0.85 -28.79 -23.80
C PRO A 412 -2.33 -28.47 -23.52
N ASP A 413 -2.68 -27.92 -22.35
CA ASP A 413 -4.08 -27.66 -21.99
C ASP A 413 -4.40 -26.14 -22.04
N PRO A 414 -5.06 -25.66 -23.11
CA PRO A 414 -5.47 -24.26 -23.22
C PRO A 414 -6.47 -23.84 -22.14
N ASP A 415 -7.20 -24.78 -21.54
CA ASP A 415 -8.20 -24.47 -20.52
C ASP A 415 -7.58 -24.16 -19.16
N ALA A 416 -6.37 -24.69 -18.88
CA ALA A 416 -5.68 -24.49 -17.62
C ALA A 416 -5.38 -22.99 -17.35
N GLY A 417 -5.04 -22.22 -18.39
CA GLY A 417 -4.77 -20.79 -18.27
C GLY A 417 -6.00 -19.99 -17.83
N SER A 418 -7.16 -20.27 -18.42
CA SER A 418 -8.41 -19.58 -18.10
C SER A 418 -8.85 -19.79 -16.65
N ARG A 419 -8.65 -21.01 -16.11
CA ARG A 419 -8.99 -21.36 -14.72
C ARG A 419 -8.09 -20.67 -13.71
N VAL A 420 -6.81 -20.55 -14.01
CA VAL A 420 -5.85 -19.83 -13.15
C VAL A 420 -6.18 -18.34 -13.12
N GLU A 421 -6.49 -17.75 -14.27
CA GLU A 421 -6.90 -16.34 -14.35
C GLU A 421 -8.21 -16.08 -13.60
N LEU A 422 -9.22 -16.94 -13.76
CA LEU A 422 -10.48 -16.82 -13.02
C LEU A 422 -10.25 -16.92 -11.50
N THR A 423 -9.48 -17.92 -11.06
CA THR A 423 -9.15 -18.11 -9.63
C THR A 423 -8.46 -16.88 -9.05
N PHE A 424 -7.53 -16.27 -9.80
CA PHE A 424 -6.85 -15.04 -9.38
C PHE A 424 -7.82 -13.86 -9.23
N TRP A 425 -8.73 -13.65 -10.18
CA TRP A 425 -9.71 -12.57 -10.09
C TRP A 425 -10.76 -12.79 -8.98
N CYS A 426 -11.16 -14.04 -8.73
CA CYS A 426 -11.99 -14.40 -7.58
C CYS A 426 -11.28 -14.10 -6.25
N PHE A 427 -9.98 -14.41 -6.15
CA PHE A 427 -9.17 -14.04 -5.00
C PHE A 427 -9.10 -12.51 -4.82
N LEU A 428 -8.91 -11.75 -5.89
CA LEU A 428 -8.92 -10.28 -5.82
C LEU A 428 -10.28 -9.72 -5.39
N MET A 429 -11.40 -10.32 -5.80
CA MET A 429 -12.73 -9.95 -5.27
C MET A 429 -12.86 -10.21 -3.77
N LEU A 430 -12.27 -11.29 -3.27
CA LEU A 430 -12.25 -11.58 -1.84
C LEU A 430 -11.45 -10.52 -1.08
N VAL A 431 -10.26 -10.15 -1.59
CA VAL A 431 -9.43 -9.07 -1.02
C VAL A 431 -10.19 -7.74 -1.06
N TRP A 432 -10.88 -7.43 -2.17
CA TRP A 432 -11.70 -6.22 -2.28
C TRP A 432 -12.87 -6.21 -1.29
N SER A 433 -13.55 -7.36 -1.12
CA SER A 433 -14.67 -7.48 -0.17
C SER A 433 -14.20 -7.31 1.28
N PHE A 434 -13.03 -7.88 1.62
CA PHE A 434 -12.38 -7.63 2.90
C PHE A 434 -12.06 -6.14 3.09
N ALA A 435 -11.47 -5.49 2.08
CA ALA A 435 -11.14 -4.07 2.13
C ALA A 435 -12.39 -3.19 2.32
N LEU A 436 -13.49 -3.51 1.62
CA LEU A 436 -14.78 -2.83 1.80
C LEU A 436 -15.34 -3.02 3.21
N GLY A 437 -15.24 -4.23 3.77
CA GLY A 437 -15.67 -4.53 5.13
C GLY A 437 -14.90 -3.73 6.17
N VAL A 438 -13.56 -3.72 6.08
CA VAL A 438 -12.70 -2.90 6.96
C VAL A 438 -13.04 -1.42 6.81
N PHE A 439 -13.11 -0.91 5.57
CA PHE A 439 -13.42 0.50 5.31
C PHE A 439 -14.77 0.91 5.91
N SER A 440 -15.83 0.12 5.67
CA SER A 440 -17.19 0.43 6.13
C SER A 440 -17.28 0.40 7.65
N TYR A 441 -16.71 -0.63 8.27
CA TYR A 441 -16.69 -0.77 9.72
C TYR A 441 -15.93 0.39 10.37
N ARG A 442 -14.71 0.68 9.88
CA ARG A 442 -13.82 1.70 10.47
C ARG A 442 -14.36 3.11 10.28
N THR A 443 -14.95 3.41 9.12
CA THR A 443 -15.62 4.69 8.88
C THR A 443 -16.81 4.87 9.81
N ASN A 444 -17.64 3.84 9.99
CA ASN A 444 -18.76 3.90 10.94
C ASN A 444 -18.27 4.12 12.38
N LEU A 445 -17.21 3.43 12.79
CA LEU A 445 -16.60 3.59 14.11
C LEU A 445 -16.09 5.02 14.33
N ILE A 446 -15.32 5.56 13.37
CA ILE A 446 -14.81 6.94 13.39
C ILE A 446 -15.95 7.94 13.56
N LEU A 447 -17.02 7.81 12.76
CA LEU A 447 -18.14 8.75 12.80
C LEU A 447 -18.95 8.63 14.10
N ASN A 448 -19.12 7.43 14.64
CA ASN A 448 -19.84 7.24 15.90
C ASN A 448 -19.02 7.78 17.08
N LEU A 449 -17.71 7.52 17.11
CA LEU A 449 -16.83 8.03 18.16
C LEU A 449 -16.75 9.56 18.14
N HIS A 450 -16.59 10.15 16.96
CA HIS A 450 -16.60 11.61 16.78
C HIS A 450 -17.94 12.22 17.21
N ARG A 451 -19.08 11.62 16.83
CA ARG A 451 -20.40 12.08 17.29
C ARG A 451 -20.55 11.96 18.81
N TRP A 452 -20.08 10.87 19.41
CA TRP A 452 -20.16 10.65 20.85
C TRP A 452 -19.36 11.73 21.60
N VAL A 453 -18.12 12.02 21.19
CA VAL A 453 -17.30 13.08 21.80
C VAL A 453 -17.93 14.46 21.61
N ALA A 454 -18.43 14.77 20.42
CA ALA A 454 -19.09 16.05 20.14
C ALA A 454 -20.35 16.28 20.99
N ASN A 455 -21.05 15.21 21.38
CA ASN A 455 -22.21 15.27 22.27
C ASN A 455 -21.84 15.19 23.75
N SER A 456 -20.59 14.89 24.07
CA SER A 456 -20.12 14.76 25.46
C SER A 456 -19.95 16.14 26.10
N PRO A 457 -20.15 16.26 27.43
CA PRO A 457 -19.90 17.49 28.16
C PRO A 457 -18.40 17.77 28.40
N TRP A 458 -17.50 16.96 27.82
CA TRP A 458 -16.06 17.07 28.05
C TRP A 458 -15.38 18.09 27.16
N ILE A 459 -15.80 18.18 25.89
CA ILE A 459 -15.17 19.03 24.88
C ILE A 459 -15.44 20.52 25.13
N GLU A 460 -14.39 21.33 25.11
CA GLU A 460 -14.48 22.78 25.36
C GLU A 460 -15.25 23.51 24.25
N ASP A 461 -14.93 23.18 22.99
CA ASP A 461 -15.60 23.70 21.80
C ASP A 461 -15.92 22.55 20.82
N PRO A 462 -17.15 22.01 20.82
CA PRO A 462 -17.55 20.95 19.88
C PRO A 462 -17.53 21.41 18.41
N GLY A 463 -17.52 22.73 18.17
CA GLY A 463 -17.39 23.32 16.84
C GLY A 463 -15.98 23.17 16.25
N ALA A 464 -14.95 23.08 17.07
CA ALA A 464 -13.56 23.13 16.61
C ALA A 464 -13.20 21.97 15.67
N GLU A 465 -13.69 20.75 15.94
CA GLU A 465 -13.43 19.57 15.08
C GLU A 465 -14.37 19.53 13.86
N THR A 466 -15.55 20.14 13.95
CA THR A 466 -16.53 20.16 12.85
C THR A 466 -16.30 21.29 11.84
N HIS A 467 -15.56 22.33 12.24
CA HIS A 467 -15.22 23.44 11.36
C HIS A 467 -13.90 23.18 10.61
N VAL A 468 -13.94 23.31 9.28
CA VAL A 468 -12.74 23.31 8.43
C VAL A 468 -12.05 24.66 8.58
N ARG A 469 -11.29 24.84 9.65
CA ARG A 469 -10.50 26.07 9.92
C ARG A 469 -9.02 25.80 10.13
N GLY A 470 -8.65 24.57 10.52
CA GLY A 470 -7.25 24.18 10.77
C GLY A 470 -6.43 24.03 9.50
N PHE A 471 -5.14 24.38 9.58
CA PHE A 471 -4.19 24.19 8.48
C PHE A 471 -4.07 22.71 8.10
N GLY A 472 -4.04 21.79 9.06
CA GLY A 472 -3.95 20.35 8.78
C GLY A 472 -5.10 19.85 7.92
N GLN A 473 -6.32 20.30 8.20
CA GLN A 473 -7.51 19.96 7.41
C GLN A 473 -7.43 20.48 5.98
N TYR A 474 -7.02 21.74 5.78
CA TYR A 474 -6.83 22.29 4.43
C TYR A 474 -5.71 21.57 3.68
N ALA A 475 -4.56 21.34 4.32
CA ALA A 475 -3.43 20.66 3.72
C ALA A 475 -3.82 19.26 3.22
N ALA A 476 -4.60 18.52 4.00
CA ALA A 476 -5.08 17.19 3.62
C ALA A 476 -6.03 17.25 2.41
N ILE A 477 -6.98 18.18 2.40
CA ILE A 477 -7.90 18.38 1.26
C ILE A 477 -7.14 18.82 -0.01
N PHE A 478 -6.24 19.79 0.11
CA PHE A 478 -5.44 20.29 -1.02
C PHE A 478 -4.51 19.21 -1.57
N SER A 479 -3.86 18.43 -0.70
CA SER A 479 -3.04 17.29 -1.13
C SER A 479 -3.85 16.34 -2.00
N MET A 480 -5.07 16.00 -1.58
CA MET A 480 -5.95 15.13 -2.36
C MET A 480 -6.43 15.76 -3.67
N ALA A 481 -6.76 17.05 -3.66
CA ALA A 481 -7.11 17.77 -4.88
C ALA A 481 -5.94 17.77 -5.88
N CYS A 482 -4.70 18.01 -5.42
CA CYS A 482 -3.50 17.96 -6.24
C CYS A 482 -3.25 16.57 -6.84
N ILE A 483 -3.49 15.51 -6.08
CA ILE A 483 -3.38 14.13 -6.53
C ILE A 483 -4.38 13.84 -7.66
N ILE A 484 -5.63 14.30 -7.52
CA ILE A 484 -6.66 14.16 -8.56
C ILE A 484 -6.27 14.97 -9.80
N LEU A 485 -5.82 16.21 -9.63
CA LEU A 485 -5.38 17.06 -10.74
C LEU A 485 -4.20 16.45 -11.49
N ALA A 486 -3.22 15.88 -10.78
CA ALA A 486 -2.09 15.18 -11.38
C ALA A 486 -2.53 13.96 -12.18
N ALA A 487 -3.53 13.21 -11.70
CA ALA A 487 -4.10 12.09 -12.45
C ALA A 487 -4.83 12.57 -13.72
N LEU A 488 -5.55 13.70 -13.65
CA LEU A 488 -6.24 14.29 -14.81
C LEU A 488 -5.26 14.84 -15.85
N ASP A 489 -4.18 15.49 -15.42
CA ASP A 489 -3.15 16.05 -16.32
C ASP A 489 -2.46 14.94 -17.13
N GLN A 490 -2.14 13.82 -16.49
CA GLN A 490 -1.62 12.64 -17.18
C GLN A 490 -2.57 12.10 -18.26
N ASN A 491 -3.88 12.27 -18.08
CA ASN A 491 -4.87 11.84 -19.06
C ASN A 491 -4.93 12.76 -20.27
N VAL A 492 -4.86 14.07 -20.05
CA VAL A 492 -4.83 15.07 -21.14
C VAL A 492 -3.58 14.87 -22.01
N SER A 493 -2.42 14.71 -21.37
CA SER A 493 -1.15 14.49 -22.10
C SER A 493 -1.18 13.23 -22.97
N ARG A 494 -1.85 12.16 -22.52
CA ARG A 494 -2.01 10.93 -23.32
C ARG A 494 -2.98 11.10 -24.47
N LYS A 495 -4.06 11.85 -24.28
CA LYS A 495 -5.05 12.09 -25.34
C LYS A 495 -4.41 12.81 -26.52
N ASN A 496 -3.62 13.84 -26.25
CA ASN A 496 -2.94 14.62 -27.30
C ASN A 496 -1.98 13.73 -28.11
N LYS A 497 -1.21 12.85 -27.46
CA LYS A 497 -0.32 11.88 -28.13
C LYS A 497 -1.04 10.81 -28.95
N LEU A 498 -2.35 10.64 -28.79
CA LEU A 498 -3.15 9.71 -29.60
C LEU A 498 -3.82 10.41 -30.79
N GLU A 499 -3.90 11.73 -30.76
CA GLU A 499 -4.42 12.57 -31.85
C GLU A 499 -3.32 12.99 -32.83
N GLU A 500 -2.08 13.10 -32.34
CA GLU A 500 -0.84 13.11 -33.13
C GLU A 500 -0.52 11.73 -33.72
#